data_AF-A0A963K6L0-F1
#
_entry.id   AF-A0A963K6L0-F1
#
_cell.length_a   1.000
_cell.length_b   1.000
_cell.length_c   1.000
_cell.angle_alpha   90.00
_cell.angle_beta   90.00
_cell.angle_gamma   90.00
#
_symmetry.space_group_name_H-M   'P 1'
#
loop_
_entity.id
_entity.type
_entity.pdbx_description
1 polymer ?
#
loop_
_entity_poly.entity_id
_entity_poly.type
_entity_poly.pdbx_seq_one_letter_code
_entity_poly.pdbx_strand_id
1 'polypeptide(L)' 'DLGPDHPEVARLEALLRRICDPEAVDARAKADQRAKVEFWGGREAVEQEGLLVYTPPPGGKAEIVA' A
#
# COMPACT_ATOMS: atom_id res chain seq x y z
N ASP A 1 -0.89 -6.93 20.13
CA ASP A 1 -1.82 -5.93 19.59
C ASP A 1 -2.14 -4.95 20.71
N LEU A 2 -1.89 -3.65 20.51
CA LEU A 2 -2.26 -2.63 21.49
C LEU A 2 -3.66 -2.19 21.07
N GLY A 3 -4.69 -2.64 21.80
CA GLY A 3 -6.06 -2.19 21.54
C GLY A 3 -6.18 -0.66 21.60
N PRO A 4 -7.26 -0.09 21.04
CA PRO A 4 -7.41 1.37 20.91
C PRO A 4 -7.33 2.13 22.25
N ASP A 5 -7.74 1.50 23.35
CA ASP A 5 -7.72 2.09 24.69
C ASP A 5 -6.40 1.87 25.45
N HIS A 6 -5.39 1.29 24.81
CA HIS A 6 -4.11 1.06 25.47
C HIS A 6 -3.39 2.40 25.76
N PRO A 7 -2.89 2.64 26.99
CA PRO A 7 -2.38 3.95 27.41
C PRO A 7 -1.22 4.49 26.56
N GLU A 8 -0.48 3.61 25.89
CA GLU A 8 0.64 3.98 25.03
C GLU A 8 0.25 4.47 23.62
N VAL A 9 -0.99 4.27 23.17
CA VAL A 9 -1.41 4.54 21.79
C VAL A 9 -1.11 6.00 21.39
N ALA A 10 -1.51 6.96 22.22
CA ALA A 10 -1.30 8.38 21.93
C ALA A 10 0.20 8.75 21.84
N ARG A 11 1.04 8.19 22.72
CA ARG A 11 2.49 8.45 22.70
C ARG A 11 3.14 7.88 21.45
N LEU A 12 2.76 6.67 21.06
CA LEU A 12 3.28 6.01 19.85
C LEU A 12 2.79 6.71 18.58
N GLU A 13 1.53 7.13 18.51
CA GLU A 13 1.01 7.92 17.38
C GLU A 13 1.79 9.22 17.21
N ALA A 14 2.05 9.95 18.31
CA ALA A 14 2.85 11.18 18.25
C ALA A 14 4.27 10.94 17.71
N LEU A 15 4.89 9.81 18.04
CA LEU A 15 6.19 9.43 17.48
C LEU A 15 6.11 9.10 15.99
N LEU A 16 5.07 8.37 15.57
CA LEU A 16 4.86 8.04 14.16
C LEU A 16 4.58 9.30 13.31
N ARG A 17 3.82 10.26 13.83
CA ARG A 17 3.53 11.53 13.14
C ARG A 17 4.75 12.43 12.97
N ARG A 18 5.83 12.20 13.73
CA ARG A 18 7.14 12.85 13.49
C ARG A 18 7.89 12.26 12.30
N ILE A 19 7.55 11.05 11.87
CA ILE A 19 8.12 10.39 10.70
C ILE A 19 7.40 10.87 9.43
N CYS A 20 6.06 10.91 9.46
CA CYS A 20 5.26 11.40 8.35
C CYS A 20 3.90 11.95 8.79
N ASP A 21 3.32 12.80 7.95
CA ASP A 21 1.88 13.08 7.93
C ASP A 21 1.19 11.92 7.18
N PRO A 22 0.45 11.03 7.88
CA PRO A 22 -0.13 9.86 7.24
C PRO A 22 -1.22 10.24 6.24
N GLU A 23 -1.98 11.30 6.49
CA GLU A 23 -3.04 11.76 5.59
C GLU A 23 -2.46 12.32 4.28
N ALA A 24 -1.39 13.12 4.35
CA ALA A 24 -0.70 13.63 3.17
C ALA A 24 -0.01 12.53 2.36
N VAL A 25 0.61 11.56 3.02
CA VAL A 25 1.29 10.43 2.36
C VAL A 25 0.27 9.52 1.67
N ASP A 26 -0.86 9.21 2.31
CA ASP A 26 -1.93 8.41 1.69
C ASP A 26 -2.49 9.09 0.44
N ALA A 27 -2.78 10.41 0.52
CA ALA A 27 -3.29 11.17 -0.61
C ALA A 27 -2.31 11.14 -1.81
N ARG A 28 -1.00 11.33 -1.55
CA ARG A 28 0.04 11.25 -2.57
C ARG A 28 0.15 9.85 -3.17
N ALA A 29 0.20 8.81 -2.34
CA ALA A 29 0.31 7.43 -2.80
C ALA A 29 -0.85 7.04 -3.73
N LYS A 30 -2.08 7.41 -3.38
CA LYS A 30 -3.26 7.17 -4.23
C LYS A 30 -3.23 7.97 -5.53
N ALA A 31 -2.71 9.20 -5.50
CA ALA A 31 -2.53 10.00 -6.71
C ALA A 31 -1.50 9.35 -7.66
N ASP A 32 -0.38 8.89 -7.12
CA ASP A 32 0.66 8.20 -7.89
C ASP A 32 0.16 6.88 -8.48
N GLN A 33 -0.62 6.11 -7.71
CA GLN A 33 -1.27 4.89 -8.21
C GLN A 33 -2.20 5.19 -9.39
N ARG A 34 -3.04 6.23 -9.30
CA ARG A 34 -3.90 6.65 -10.42
C ARG A 34 -3.07 7.06 -11.64
N ALA A 35 -2.02 7.86 -11.45
CA ALA A 35 -1.13 8.24 -12.54
C ALA A 35 -0.48 7.03 -13.22
N LYS A 36 -0.15 5.98 -12.46
CA LYS A 36 0.34 4.72 -13.01
C LYS A 36 -0.73 3.95 -13.77
N VAL A 37 -1.95 3.88 -13.26
CA VAL A 37 -3.07 3.25 -13.99
C VAL A 37 -3.27 3.93 -15.35
N GLU A 38 -3.30 5.26 -15.38
CA GLU A 38 -3.44 6.01 -16.64
C GLU A 38 -2.25 5.77 -17.59
N PHE A 39 -1.03 5.79 -17.06
CA PHE A 39 0.18 5.50 -17.86
C PHE A 39 0.14 4.11 -18.52
N TRP A 40 -0.48 3.11 -17.87
CA TRP A 40 -0.61 1.75 -18.37
C TRP A 40 -1.85 1.49 -19.24
N GLY A 41 -2.53 2.55 -19.69
CA GLY A 41 -3.67 2.43 -20.60
C GLY A 41 -5.03 2.46 -19.90
N GLY A 42 -5.07 2.89 -18.64
CA GLY A 42 -6.28 3.08 -17.87
C GLY A 42 -6.74 1.83 -17.12
N ARG A 43 -7.85 1.98 -16.38
CA ARG A 43 -8.35 0.96 -15.45
C ARG A 43 -8.64 -0.37 -16.13
N GLU A 44 -9.32 -0.36 -17.27
CA GLU A 44 -9.69 -1.59 -17.98
C GLU A 44 -8.47 -2.39 -18.42
N ALA A 45 -7.41 -1.73 -18.91
CA ALA A 45 -6.17 -2.40 -19.30
C ALA A 45 -5.49 -3.05 -18.09
N VAL A 46 -5.40 -2.35 -16.96
CA VAL A 46 -4.80 -2.88 -15.73
C VAL A 46 -5.63 -4.01 -15.11
N GLU A 47 -6.95 -3.97 -15.20
CA GLU A 47 -7.83 -5.04 -14.68
C GLU A 47 -7.72 -6.35 -15.47
N GLN A 48 -7.21 -6.34 -16.70
CA GLN A 48 -6.94 -7.56 -17.47
C GLN A 48 -5.58 -8.20 -17.14
N GLU A 49 -4.71 -7.50 -16.40
CA GLU A 49 -3.40 -8.02 -16.03
C GLU A 49 -3.52 -8.99 -14.85
N GLY A 50 -2.72 -10.06 -14.91
CA GLY A 50 -2.67 -11.03 -13.83
C GLY A 50 -2.04 -10.46 -12.55
N LEU A 51 -2.54 -10.89 -11.40
CA LEU A 51 -2.14 -10.44 -10.07
C LEU A 51 -1.07 -11.35 -9.46
N LEU A 52 0.02 -10.74 -8.99
CA LEU A 52 0.94 -11.38 -8.06
C LEU A 52 0.35 -11.36 -6.65
N VAL A 53 -0.30 -12.46 -6.24
CA VAL A 53 -1.05 -12.53 -4.97
C VAL A 53 -0.11 -12.59 -3.76
N TYR A 54 1.12 -13.07 -3.94
CA TYR A 54 2.16 -13.07 -2.91
C TYR A 54 3.55 -12.92 -3.54
N THR A 55 4.48 -12.32 -2.80
CA THR A 55 5.89 -12.36 -3.18
C THR A 55 6.48 -13.70 -2.70
N PRO A 56 7.02 -14.54 -3.59
CA PRO A 56 7.60 -15.82 -3.19
C PRO A 56 8.85 -15.60 -2.33
N PRO A 57 9.23 -16.59 -1.50
CA PRO A 57 10.51 -16.54 -0.80
C PRO A 57 11.67 -16.46 -1.81
N PRO A 58 12.86 -16.00 -1.39
CA PRO A 58 14.04 -16.00 -2.26
C PRO A 58 14.28 -17.38 -2.91
N GLY A 59 14.36 -17.41 -4.25
CA GLY A 59 14.51 -18.64 -5.04
C GLY A 59 13.21 -19.38 -5.36
N GLY A 60 12.08 -18.96 -4.80
CA GLY A 60 10.75 -19.45 -5.18
C GLY A 60 10.28 -18.84 -6.51
N LYS A 61 9.39 -19.55 -7.21
CA LYS A 61 8.76 -19.04 -8.44
C LYS A 61 7.58 -18.16 -8.09
N ALA A 62 7.44 -17.04 -8.80
CA ALA A 62 6.27 -16.19 -8.71
C ALA A 62 5.11 -16.85 -9.47
N GLU A 63 3.93 -16.83 -8.87
CA GLU A 63 2.69 -17.28 -9.50
C GLU A 63 1.81 -16.06 -9.77
N ILE A 64 1.42 -15.90 -11.03
CA ILE A 64 0.52 -14.85 -11.47
C ILE A 64 -0.85 -15.47 -11.67
N VAL A 65 -1.85 -14.95 -10.97
CA VAL A 65 -3.24 -15.41 -11.05
C VAL A 65 -3.99 -14.46 -11.97
N ALA A 66 -4.82 -15.01 -12.88
CA ALA A 66 -5.70 -14.23 -13.74
C ALA A 66 -6.89 -13.65 -12.95
#